data_AF-A0A838GE76-F1
#
_entry.id   AF-A0A838GE76-F1
#
_cell.length_a   1.000
_cell.length_b   1.000
_cell.length_c   1.000
_cell.angle_alpha   90.00
_cell.angle_beta   90.00
_cell.angle_gamma   90.00
#
_symmetry.space_group_name_H-M   'P 1'
#
loop_
_entity.id
_entity.type
_entity.pdbx_description
1 polymer ?
#
loop_
_entity_poly.entity_id
_entity_poly.type
_entity_poly.pdbx_seq_one_letter_code
_entity_poly.pdbx_strand_id
1 'polypeptide(L)'
;MNAHERLRKVIDEQEARLFASVPSNGQVAILAQLRTWDRHPHPPKVDPPPDSVTGHRRAGLGGSKALQLCLESIDDHAMARQEGSGEALDGWAERFLEECGQLAEAVLVLTHCQTGFMRMIDDGNGHFDAWIATKRVPASWRERADIDWWASSLCGRHEPELRAVRSQRPPAETNDPGHEAYYRQVADVYLAMMAHQLPYPPSATISGLAVETWRDILAWLIRWALRERDSGVALAPRSMQSVIDEISSFVAVEPGIVGHAVAAFTLDRQNTAWHAALPGAAPPPLVRIGSDRLVPSFHGLTTEPLFFLTRELKRRDAEAYHNTAHLREVAFRQDLYGLFDHKRFVTSGGRIELRRESGNIRTDIDAVVFDRKSGTLGVFELKSQDPFARSTDELTRQRDNVLYANRQISGVLDWLKRQGAGAILERVDRQTAKTFRVHKVYPFV
;
A
#
# COMPACT_ATOMS: atom_id res chain seq x y z
N MET A 1 5.84 -35.02 -14.11
CA MET A 1 5.37 -33.80 -13.43
C MET A 1 6.31 -33.49 -12.29
N ASN A 2 7.03 -32.37 -12.34
CA ASN A 2 7.96 -31.96 -11.29
C ASN A 2 7.21 -31.40 -10.06
N ALA A 3 7.90 -31.19 -8.94
CA ALA A 3 7.27 -30.72 -7.69
C ALA A 3 6.53 -29.37 -7.85
N HIS A 4 7.04 -28.45 -8.68
CA HIS A 4 6.38 -27.15 -8.94
C HIS A 4 5.05 -27.32 -9.67
N GLU A 5 5.01 -28.19 -10.68
CA GLU A 5 3.78 -28.49 -11.45
C GLU A 5 2.74 -29.18 -10.57
N ARG A 6 3.18 -30.06 -9.66
CA ARG A 6 2.28 -30.73 -8.70
C ARG A 6 1.70 -29.75 -7.69
N LEU A 7 2.52 -28.88 -7.10
CA LEU A 7 2.03 -27.85 -6.18
C LEU A 7 1.05 -26.90 -6.89
N ARG A 8 1.36 -26.51 -8.13
CA ARG A 8 0.43 -25.68 -8.93
C ARG A 8 -0.91 -26.36 -9.11
N LYS A 9 -0.92 -27.64 -9.48
CA LYS A 9 -2.15 -28.41 -9.61
C LYS A 9 -2.95 -28.45 -8.30
N VAL A 10 -2.29 -28.65 -7.16
CA VAL A 10 -2.95 -28.63 -5.83
C VAL A 10 -3.54 -27.24 -5.51
N ILE A 11 -2.82 -26.17 -5.84
CA ILE A 11 -3.31 -24.79 -5.71
C ILE A 11 -4.56 -24.59 -6.56
N ASP A 12 -4.52 -24.99 -7.83
CA ASP A 12 -5.65 -24.85 -8.76
C ASP A 12 -6.88 -25.66 -8.30
N GLU A 13 -6.66 -26.89 -7.83
CA GLU A 13 -7.72 -27.75 -7.27
C GLU A 13 -8.34 -27.14 -6.00
N GLN A 14 -7.51 -26.57 -5.13
CA GLN A 14 -7.96 -25.94 -3.91
C GLN A 14 -8.72 -24.64 -4.18
N GLU A 15 -8.26 -23.83 -5.15
CA GLU A 15 -8.97 -22.63 -5.58
C GLU A 15 -10.35 -22.97 -6.14
N ALA A 16 -10.44 -24.01 -6.98
CA ALA A 16 -11.72 -24.50 -7.51
C ALA A 16 -12.66 -25.00 -6.40
N ARG A 17 -12.11 -25.72 -5.40
CA ARG A 17 -12.87 -26.18 -4.23
C ARG A 17 -13.41 -25.00 -3.42
N LEU A 18 -12.57 -24.01 -3.15
CA LEU A 18 -12.96 -22.80 -2.43
C LEU A 18 -14.05 -22.05 -3.19
N PHE A 19 -13.87 -21.83 -4.49
CA PHE A 19 -14.88 -21.19 -5.33
C PHE A 19 -16.23 -21.91 -5.24
N ALA A 20 -16.25 -23.24 -5.32
CA ALA A 20 -17.48 -24.04 -5.21
C ALA A 20 -18.13 -24.00 -3.81
N SER A 21 -17.39 -23.60 -2.78
CA SER A 21 -17.89 -23.47 -1.40
C SER A 21 -18.48 -22.09 -1.08
N VAL A 22 -18.38 -21.12 -2.00
CA VAL A 22 -18.96 -19.80 -1.82
C VAL A 22 -20.50 -19.91 -1.82
N PRO A 23 -21.20 -19.30 -0.85
CA PRO A 23 -22.66 -19.26 -0.84
C PRO A 23 -23.25 -18.73 -2.14
N SER A 24 -24.41 -19.27 -2.53
CA SER A 24 -25.06 -18.89 -3.79
C SER A 24 -25.45 -17.41 -3.84
N ASN A 25 -25.72 -16.80 -2.69
CA ASN A 25 -25.87 -15.36 -2.55
C ASN A 25 -24.51 -14.70 -2.28
N GLY A 26 -23.79 -14.38 -3.35
CA GLY A 26 -22.48 -13.72 -3.26
C GLY A 26 -22.49 -12.40 -2.48
N GLN A 27 -23.62 -11.67 -2.42
CA GLN A 27 -23.71 -10.45 -1.61
C GLN A 27 -23.63 -10.74 -0.10
N VAL A 28 -24.35 -11.77 0.35
CA VAL A 28 -24.32 -12.22 1.75
C VAL A 28 -22.94 -12.77 2.10
N ALA A 29 -22.31 -13.52 1.18
CA ALA A 29 -20.95 -14.00 1.33
C ALA A 29 -19.95 -12.83 1.51
N ILE A 30 -20.02 -11.80 0.66
CA ILE A 30 -19.15 -10.61 0.77
C ILE A 30 -19.36 -9.89 2.11
N LEU A 31 -20.61 -9.69 2.54
CA LEU A 31 -20.89 -9.03 3.82
C LEU A 31 -20.34 -9.83 5.00
N ALA A 32 -20.48 -11.16 5.00
CA ALA A 32 -19.91 -12.03 6.03
C ALA A 32 -18.38 -12.01 6.04
N GLN A 33 -17.77 -11.98 4.85
CA GLN A 33 -16.33 -11.84 4.70
C GLN A 33 -15.82 -10.50 5.24
N LEU A 34 -16.46 -9.39 4.89
CA LEU A 34 -16.07 -8.06 5.38
C LEU A 34 -16.21 -7.95 6.90
N ARG A 35 -17.32 -8.43 7.48
CA ARG A 35 -17.48 -8.48 8.95
C ARG A 35 -16.40 -9.31 9.63
N THR A 36 -16.03 -10.45 9.04
CA THR A 36 -14.99 -11.32 9.58
C THR A 36 -13.62 -10.68 9.46
N TRP A 37 -13.31 -10.10 8.30
CA TRP A 37 -12.06 -9.40 8.07
C TRP A 37 -11.88 -8.20 9.01
N ASP A 38 -12.95 -7.41 9.22
CA ASP A 38 -12.94 -6.24 10.10
C ASP A 38 -12.77 -6.59 11.59
N ARG A 39 -13.02 -7.85 11.97
CA ARG A 39 -12.75 -8.38 13.32
C ARG A 39 -11.29 -8.80 13.51
N HIS A 40 -10.48 -8.89 12.44
CA HIS A 40 -9.09 -9.29 12.60
C HIS A 40 -8.35 -8.29 13.50
N PRO A 41 -7.61 -8.80 14.51
CA PRO A 41 -6.80 -7.93 15.34
C PRO A 41 -5.77 -7.22 14.45
N HIS A 42 -5.52 -5.95 14.77
CA HIS A 42 -4.34 -5.28 14.22
C HIS A 42 -3.11 -6.08 14.64
N PRO A 43 -2.08 -6.21 13.78
CA PRO A 43 -0.90 -7.00 14.11
C PRO A 43 -0.35 -6.56 15.47
N PRO A 44 0.05 -7.52 16.33
CA PRO A 44 0.54 -7.21 17.66
C PRO A 44 1.76 -6.28 17.60
N LYS A 45 1.92 -5.40 18.60
CA LYS A 45 3.06 -4.47 18.71
C LYS A 45 4.42 -5.16 18.90
N VAL A 46 4.43 -6.47 19.12
CA VAL A 46 5.66 -7.25 19.34
C VAL A 46 6.11 -7.76 17.99
N ASP A 47 7.38 -7.53 17.64
CA ASP A 47 8.00 -8.08 16.43
C ASP A 47 7.85 -9.62 16.47
N PRO A 48 6.95 -10.20 15.64
CA PRO A 48 6.83 -11.64 15.59
C PRO A 48 8.14 -12.22 15.04
N PRO A 49 8.48 -13.48 15.38
CA PRO A 49 9.58 -14.15 14.72
C PRO A 49 9.38 -14.07 13.20
N PRO A 50 10.48 -13.94 12.42
CA PRO A 50 10.38 -13.79 10.99
C PRO A 50 9.65 -14.98 10.38
N ASP A 51 8.75 -14.69 9.46
CA ASP A 51 7.99 -15.69 8.73
C ASP A 51 8.80 -16.19 7.53
N SER A 52 8.90 -17.51 7.34
CA SER A 52 9.73 -18.09 6.28
C SER A 52 9.17 -17.87 4.87
N VAL A 53 7.90 -17.45 4.74
CA VAL A 53 7.19 -17.23 3.48
C VAL A 53 7.04 -15.73 3.20
N THR A 54 6.69 -14.93 4.19
CA THR A 54 6.42 -13.49 4.02
C THR A 54 7.48 -12.58 4.63
N GLY A 55 8.47 -13.13 5.35
CA GLY A 55 9.49 -12.38 6.10
C GLY A 55 8.98 -11.86 7.43
N HIS A 56 7.78 -11.29 7.45
CA HIS A 56 7.02 -10.93 8.64
C HIS A 56 5.62 -11.52 8.57
N ARG A 57 5.11 -12.05 9.69
CA ARG A 57 3.76 -12.63 9.73
C ARG A 57 2.72 -11.55 9.37
N ARG A 58 1.90 -11.83 8.37
CA ARG A 58 0.84 -10.91 7.92
C ARG A 58 -0.52 -11.43 8.33
N ALA A 59 -1.32 -10.56 8.93
CA ALA A 59 -2.75 -10.83 9.08
C ALA A 59 -3.45 -10.73 7.72
N GLY A 60 -4.45 -11.59 7.48
CA GLY A 60 -5.34 -11.46 6.32
C GLY A 60 -4.71 -11.73 4.96
N LEU A 61 -3.67 -12.57 4.87
CA LEU A 61 -2.98 -12.88 3.59
C LEU A 61 -3.95 -13.33 2.48
N GLY A 62 -5.00 -14.06 2.84
CA GLY A 62 -6.04 -14.58 1.94
C GLY A 62 -7.22 -13.65 1.70
N GLY A 63 -7.31 -12.48 2.34
CA GLY A 63 -8.52 -11.64 2.29
C GLY A 63 -8.90 -11.16 0.89
N SER A 64 -7.92 -10.70 0.11
CA SER A 64 -8.16 -10.29 -1.29
C SER A 64 -8.61 -11.45 -2.17
N LYS A 65 -8.06 -12.66 -1.96
CA LYS A 65 -8.48 -13.87 -2.67
C LYS A 65 -9.89 -14.28 -2.26
N ALA A 66 -10.22 -14.22 -0.98
CA ALA A 66 -11.57 -14.52 -0.49
C ALA A 66 -12.61 -13.60 -1.14
N LEU A 67 -12.35 -12.29 -1.20
CA LEU A 67 -13.23 -11.34 -1.87
C LEU A 67 -13.31 -11.57 -3.39
N GLN A 68 -12.19 -11.91 -4.04
CA GLN A 68 -12.19 -12.26 -5.46
C GLN A 68 -13.16 -13.40 -5.75
N LEU A 69 -13.02 -14.53 -5.04
CA LEU A 69 -13.87 -15.70 -5.24
C LEU A 69 -15.35 -15.36 -4.98
N CYS A 70 -15.63 -14.53 -3.96
CA CYS A 70 -16.99 -14.08 -3.70
C CYS A 70 -17.55 -13.18 -4.81
N LEU A 71 -16.78 -12.22 -5.33
CA LEU A 71 -17.21 -11.31 -6.40
C LEU A 71 -17.41 -12.03 -7.74
N GLU A 72 -16.58 -13.02 -8.03
CA GLU A 72 -16.69 -13.87 -9.21
C GLU A 72 -17.88 -14.83 -9.14
N SER A 73 -18.30 -15.21 -7.93
CA SER A 73 -19.48 -16.08 -7.71
C SER A 73 -20.83 -15.38 -7.85
N ILE A 74 -20.87 -14.03 -7.84
CA ILE A 74 -22.14 -13.29 -7.96
C ILE A 74 -22.75 -13.61 -9.32
N ASP A 75 -23.89 -14.30 -9.31
CA ASP A 75 -24.76 -14.41 -10.47
C ASP A 75 -25.74 -13.23 -10.49
N ASP A 76 -25.71 -12.44 -11.55
CA ASP A 76 -26.57 -11.25 -11.71
C ASP A 76 -28.06 -11.64 -11.81
N HIS A 77 -28.39 -12.94 -11.96
CA HIS A 77 -29.74 -13.47 -12.06
C HIS A 77 -30.23 -14.26 -10.84
N ALA A 78 -29.40 -14.48 -9.82
CA ALA A 78 -29.78 -15.24 -8.63
C ALA A 78 -30.67 -14.40 -7.70
N MET A 79 -32.00 -14.51 -7.89
CA MET A 79 -32.98 -14.00 -6.93
C MET A 79 -32.79 -14.65 -5.55
N ALA A 80 -32.90 -13.82 -4.52
CA ALA A 80 -32.73 -14.12 -3.10
C ALA A 80 -33.37 -15.45 -2.68
N ARG A 81 -32.57 -16.52 -2.60
CA ARG A 81 -32.92 -17.67 -1.77
C ARG A 81 -32.66 -17.28 -0.32
N GLN A 82 -33.56 -17.65 0.58
CA GLN A 82 -33.29 -17.57 2.01
C GLN A 82 -32.11 -18.49 2.33
N GLU A 83 -30.94 -17.89 2.55
CA GLU A 83 -29.78 -18.59 3.09
C GLU A 83 -29.84 -18.63 4.62
N GLY A 84 -29.06 -19.54 5.21
CA GLY A 84 -29.12 -19.92 6.62
C GLY A 84 -28.90 -18.78 7.62
N SER A 85 -29.00 -19.10 8.91
CA SER A 85 -28.81 -18.14 10.00
C SER A 85 -27.45 -17.42 9.91
N GLY A 86 -27.41 -16.15 10.34
CA GLY A 86 -26.19 -15.32 10.28
C GLY A 86 -24.96 -15.95 10.96
N GLU A 87 -25.17 -16.74 12.01
CA GLU A 87 -24.10 -17.46 12.73
C GLU A 87 -23.43 -18.55 11.87
N ALA A 88 -24.20 -19.25 11.03
CA ALA A 88 -23.64 -20.25 10.12
C ALA A 88 -22.77 -19.61 9.02
N LEU A 89 -23.17 -18.41 8.56
CA LEU A 89 -22.44 -17.64 7.55
C LEU A 89 -21.15 -17.04 8.10
N ASP A 90 -21.17 -16.52 9.33
CA ASP A 90 -19.96 -15.99 9.96
C ASP A 90 -18.95 -17.12 10.22
N GLY A 91 -19.42 -18.30 10.66
CA GLY A 91 -18.57 -19.49 10.82
C GLY A 91 -18.03 -20.04 9.49
N TRP A 92 -18.80 -19.95 8.39
CA TRP A 92 -18.27 -20.22 7.05
C TRP A 92 -17.20 -19.20 6.68
N ALA A 93 -17.45 -17.92 6.92
CA ALA A 93 -16.55 -16.85 6.50
C ALA A 93 -15.18 -16.96 7.18
N GLU A 94 -15.15 -17.28 8.47
CA GLU A 94 -13.93 -17.54 9.24
C GLU A 94 -13.10 -18.68 8.65
N ARG A 95 -13.71 -19.85 8.41
CA ARG A 95 -13.01 -21.00 7.80
C ARG A 95 -12.56 -20.69 6.37
N PHE A 96 -13.41 -20.06 5.58
CA PHE A 96 -13.11 -19.71 4.19
C PHE A 96 -11.93 -18.75 4.09
N LEU A 97 -11.86 -17.75 4.98
CA LEU A 97 -10.75 -16.80 5.04
C LEU A 97 -9.45 -17.47 5.47
N GLU A 98 -9.50 -18.41 6.43
CA GLU A 98 -8.35 -19.23 6.85
C GLU A 98 -7.82 -20.07 5.68
N GLU A 99 -8.69 -20.80 4.98
CA GLU A 99 -8.31 -21.62 3.83
C GLU A 99 -7.78 -20.79 2.65
N CYS A 100 -8.36 -19.61 2.40
CA CYS A 100 -7.81 -18.65 1.43
C CYS A 100 -6.41 -18.15 1.86
N GLY A 101 -6.17 -18.01 3.16
CA GLY A 101 -4.86 -17.69 3.72
C GLY A 101 -3.82 -18.77 3.43
N GLN A 102 -4.17 -20.03 3.67
CA GLN A 102 -3.30 -21.19 3.36
C GLN A 102 -3.02 -21.31 1.86
N LEU A 103 -4.04 -21.11 1.01
CA LEU A 103 -3.87 -21.06 -0.45
C LEU A 103 -2.90 -19.94 -0.86
N ALA A 104 -3.04 -18.76 -0.27
CA ALA A 104 -2.18 -17.62 -0.53
C ALA A 104 -0.71 -17.88 -0.09
N GLU A 105 -0.49 -18.57 1.03
CA GLU A 105 0.84 -19.02 1.44
C GLU A 105 1.45 -20.01 0.43
N ALA A 106 0.67 -20.99 -0.04
CA ALA A 106 1.13 -21.96 -1.03
C ALA A 106 1.54 -21.27 -2.36
N VAL A 107 0.77 -20.26 -2.80
CA VAL A 107 1.11 -19.43 -3.98
C VAL A 107 2.43 -18.68 -3.78
N LEU A 108 2.68 -18.14 -2.59
CA LEU A 108 3.96 -17.47 -2.27
C LEU A 108 5.13 -18.46 -2.26
N VAL A 109 4.97 -19.63 -1.64
CA VAL A 109 6.01 -20.68 -1.64
C VAL A 109 6.36 -21.09 -3.07
N LEU A 110 5.36 -21.31 -3.92
CA LEU A 110 5.57 -21.62 -5.33
C LEU A 110 6.35 -20.50 -6.03
N THR A 111 5.96 -19.25 -5.80
CA THR A 111 6.64 -18.06 -6.37
C THR A 111 8.11 -17.98 -5.91
N HIS A 112 8.37 -18.21 -4.62
CA HIS A 112 9.72 -18.22 -4.07
C HIS A 112 10.58 -19.35 -4.63
N CYS A 113 10.00 -20.51 -4.89
CA CYS A 113 10.70 -21.61 -5.56
C CYS A 113 11.05 -21.26 -7.01
N GLN A 114 10.12 -20.62 -7.74
CA GLN A 114 10.34 -20.18 -9.12
C GLN A 114 11.44 -19.12 -9.25
N THR A 115 11.58 -18.24 -8.27
CA THR A 115 12.68 -17.26 -8.24
C THR A 115 14.01 -17.83 -7.75
N GLY A 116 14.01 -19.09 -7.29
CA GLY A 116 15.18 -19.77 -6.72
C GLY A 116 15.50 -19.35 -5.28
N PHE A 117 14.65 -18.56 -4.63
CA PHE A 117 14.81 -18.18 -3.22
C PHE A 117 14.60 -19.39 -2.29
N MET A 118 13.58 -20.20 -2.57
CA MET A 118 13.28 -21.45 -1.87
C MET A 118 13.59 -22.67 -2.75
N ARG A 119 13.76 -23.82 -2.10
CA ARG A 119 13.74 -25.14 -2.72
C ARG A 119 12.57 -25.92 -2.14
N MET A 120 12.06 -26.86 -2.91
CA MET A 120 10.92 -27.67 -2.51
C MET A 120 11.10 -29.12 -2.97
N ILE A 121 10.62 -30.05 -2.14
CA ILE A 121 10.42 -31.45 -2.48
C ILE A 121 8.95 -31.82 -2.29
N ASP A 122 8.50 -32.80 -3.07
CA ASP A 122 7.20 -33.44 -2.95
C ASP A 122 7.45 -34.85 -2.39
N ASP A 123 6.75 -35.22 -1.32
CA ASP A 123 6.86 -36.55 -0.71
C ASP A 123 6.07 -37.62 -1.48
N GLY A 124 5.27 -37.20 -2.48
CA GLY A 124 4.42 -38.06 -3.30
C GLY A 124 3.01 -38.28 -2.75
N ASN A 125 2.72 -37.83 -1.52
CA ASN A 125 1.43 -37.95 -0.83
C ASN A 125 0.66 -36.62 -0.78
N GLY A 126 1.05 -35.65 -1.61
CA GLY A 126 0.49 -34.31 -1.60
C GLY A 126 1.02 -33.42 -0.48
N HIS A 127 2.11 -33.82 0.18
CA HIS A 127 2.84 -32.99 1.12
C HIS A 127 4.08 -32.38 0.45
N PHE A 128 4.32 -31.11 0.73
CA PHE A 128 5.42 -30.34 0.14
C PHE A 128 6.27 -29.74 1.25
N ASP A 129 7.56 -30.12 1.29
CA ASP A 129 8.53 -29.48 2.17
C ASP A 129 9.28 -28.41 1.38
N ALA A 130 9.24 -27.18 1.87
CA ALA A 130 9.95 -26.05 1.28
C ALA A 130 10.86 -25.36 2.30
N TRP A 131 12.05 -24.95 1.85
CA TRP A 131 13.02 -24.25 2.71
C TRP A 131 13.77 -23.16 1.95
N ILE A 132 14.22 -22.15 2.70
CA ILE A 132 15.04 -21.06 2.17
C ILE A 132 16.40 -21.62 1.74
N ALA A 133 16.76 -21.42 0.48
CA ALA A 133 17.99 -21.95 -0.09
C ALA A 133 19.05 -20.87 -0.37
N THR A 134 18.73 -19.62 -0.11
CA THR A 134 19.65 -18.50 -0.34
C THR A 134 19.67 -17.55 0.85
N LYS A 135 20.82 -16.87 1.06
CA LYS A 135 20.93 -15.79 2.06
C LYS A 135 20.35 -14.46 1.57
N ARG A 136 19.95 -14.36 0.30
CA ARG A 136 19.45 -13.12 -0.30
C ARG A 136 17.94 -13.05 -0.08
N VAL A 137 17.55 -12.28 0.91
CA VAL A 137 16.15 -11.97 1.22
C VAL A 137 15.45 -11.38 -0.02
N PRO A 138 14.19 -11.77 -0.33
CA PRO A 138 13.41 -11.19 -1.41
C PRO A 138 13.26 -9.67 -1.24
N ALA A 139 13.23 -8.92 -2.35
CA ALA A 139 13.07 -7.47 -2.29
C ALA A 139 11.73 -7.08 -1.63
N SER A 140 10.66 -7.81 -1.94
CA SER A 140 9.33 -7.60 -1.36
C SER A 140 9.31 -7.72 0.16
N TRP A 141 10.14 -8.59 0.75
CA TRP A 141 10.25 -8.68 2.22
C TRP A 141 10.87 -7.42 2.82
N ARG A 142 11.87 -6.83 2.15
CA ARG A 142 12.53 -5.60 2.62
C ARG A 142 11.62 -4.40 2.48
N GLU A 143 11.01 -4.23 1.32
CA GLU A 143 10.03 -3.15 1.09
C GLU A 143 8.89 -3.24 2.09
N ARG A 144 8.40 -4.46 2.37
CA ARG A 144 7.36 -4.67 3.36
C ARG A 144 7.83 -4.34 4.78
N ALA A 145 9.03 -4.77 5.17
CA ALA A 145 9.60 -4.44 6.47
C ALA A 145 9.76 -2.93 6.67
N ASP A 146 10.18 -2.20 5.63
CA ASP A 146 10.30 -0.74 5.67
C ASP A 146 8.92 -0.08 5.85
N ILE A 147 7.89 -0.57 5.16
CA ILE A 147 6.50 -0.10 5.31
C ILE A 147 5.97 -0.39 6.71
N ASP A 148 6.16 -1.61 7.20
CA ASP A 148 5.69 -2.00 8.54
C ASP A 148 6.40 -1.18 9.62
N TRP A 149 7.67 -0.83 9.42
CA TRP A 149 8.41 0.09 10.28
C TRP A 149 7.82 1.50 10.25
N TRP A 150 7.55 2.06 9.07
CA TRP A 150 6.91 3.38 8.93
C TRP A 150 5.52 3.41 9.56
N ALA A 151 4.70 2.40 9.29
CA ALA A 151 3.37 2.25 9.87
C ALA A 151 3.46 2.18 11.40
N SER A 152 4.36 1.36 11.94
CA SER A 152 4.55 1.24 13.40
C SER A 152 5.03 2.55 14.03
N SER A 153 5.95 3.26 13.38
CA SER A 153 6.50 4.54 13.85
C SER A 153 5.42 5.64 13.89
N LEU A 154 4.63 5.78 12.82
CA LEU A 154 3.56 6.77 12.74
C LEU A 154 2.38 6.40 13.67
N CYS A 155 1.99 5.13 13.74
CA CYS A 155 1.01 4.66 14.72
C CYS A 155 1.48 4.96 16.14
N GLY A 156 2.74 4.67 16.49
CA GLY A 156 3.29 4.99 17.80
C GLY A 156 3.28 6.48 18.13
N ARG A 157 3.57 7.33 17.14
CA ARG A 157 3.54 8.80 17.27
C ARG A 157 2.14 9.35 17.53
N HIS A 158 1.13 8.84 16.83
CA HIS A 158 -0.25 9.36 16.89
C HIS A 158 -1.18 8.59 17.83
N GLU A 159 -0.74 7.46 18.40
CA GLU A 159 -1.50 6.66 19.37
C GLU A 159 -2.00 7.48 20.59
N PRO A 160 -1.20 8.37 21.22
CA PRO A 160 -1.68 9.19 22.32
C PRO A 160 -2.83 10.13 21.91
N GLU A 161 -2.73 10.71 20.72
CA GLU A 161 -3.74 11.60 20.14
C GLU A 161 -5.04 10.82 19.85
N LEU A 162 -4.93 9.65 19.21
CA LEU A 162 -6.07 8.76 18.96
C LEU A 162 -6.79 8.37 20.25
N ARG A 163 -6.02 8.06 21.31
CA ARG A 163 -6.57 7.73 22.63
C ARG A 163 -7.28 8.92 23.27
N ALA A 164 -6.68 10.11 23.17
CA ALA A 164 -7.28 11.33 23.70
C ALA A 164 -8.62 11.64 23.00
N VAL A 165 -8.66 11.61 21.67
CA VAL A 165 -9.90 11.78 20.90
C VAL A 165 -10.93 10.72 21.29
N ARG A 166 -10.53 9.43 21.34
CA ARG A 166 -11.45 8.33 21.72
C ARG A 166 -12.03 8.48 23.13
N SER A 167 -11.29 9.03 24.08
CA SER A 167 -11.80 9.28 25.43
C SER A 167 -12.88 10.36 25.49
N GLN A 168 -12.99 11.19 24.45
CA GLN A 168 -14.01 12.24 24.31
C GLN A 168 -15.23 11.76 23.50
N ARG A 169 -15.37 10.45 23.28
CA ARG A 169 -16.48 9.89 22.49
C ARG A 169 -17.82 10.33 23.11
N PRO A 170 -18.71 10.98 22.33
CA PRO A 170 -20.04 11.33 22.84
C PRO A 170 -20.87 10.06 23.12
N PRO A 171 -21.82 10.11 24.07
CA PRO A 171 -22.76 9.02 24.30
C PRO A 171 -23.62 8.79 23.05
N ALA A 172 -24.00 7.53 22.79
CA ALA A 172 -24.73 7.12 21.59
C ALA A 172 -26.18 7.67 21.57
N GLU A 173 -26.34 8.96 21.27
CA GLU A 173 -27.63 9.60 20.99
C GLU A 173 -27.64 10.20 19.58
N THR A 174 -28.83 10.20 18.95
CA THR A 174 -28.99 10.35 17.51
C THR A 174 -28.83 11.80 17.02
N ASN A 175 -28.01 11.98 15.98
CA ASN A 175 -27.81 13.19 15.17
C ASN A 175 -27.25 14.45 15.86
N ASP A 176 -26.47 14.31 16.94
CA ASP A 176 -25.71 15.43 17.51
C ASP A 176 -24.53 15.86 16.58
N PRO A 177 -24.40 17.14 16.21
CA PRO A 177 -23.19 17.70 15.58
C PRO A 177 -21.87 17.32 16.28
N GLY A 178 -21.89 17.08 17.60
CA GLY A 178 -20.76 16.58 18.36
C GLY A 178 -20.23 15.23 17.87
N HIS A 179 -21.09 14.33 17.39
CA HIS A 179 -20.68 13.05 16.79
C HIS A 179 -19.92 13.25 15.48
N GLU A 180 -20.37 14.17 14.63
CA GLU A 180 -19.70 14.45 13.35
C GLU A 180 -18.30 15.01 13.56
N ALA A 181 -18.15 15.93 14.52
CA ALA A 181 -16.85 16.49 14.90
C ALA A 181 -15.91 15.40 15.45
N TYR A 182 -16.43 14.51 16.30
CA TYR A 182 -15.68 13.39 16.85
C TYR A 182 -15.11 12.48 15.76
N TYR A 183 -15.95 11.96 14.85
CA TYR A 183 -15.47 11.04 13.83
C TYR A 183 -14.56 11.71 12.79
N ARG A 184 -14.72 13.02 12.55
CA ARG A 184 -13.76 13.79 11.75
C ARG A 184 -12.39 13.77 12.39
N GLN A 185 -12.29 14.11 13.69
CA GLN A 185 -11.01 14.07 14.41
C GLN A 185 -10.37 12.69 14.40
N VAL A 186 -11.16 11.62 14.61
CA VAL A 186 -10.65 10.25 14.54
C VAL A 186 -10.13 9.93 13.13
N ALA A 187 -10.85 10.32 12.08
CA ALA A 187 -10.42 10.10 10.69
C ALA A 187 -9.13 10.85 10.35
N ASP A 188 -8.98 12.10 10.84
CA ASP A 188 -7.77 12.90 10.65
C ASP A 188 -6.54 12.22 11.29
N VAL A 189 -6.70 11.66 12.50
CA VAL A 189 -5.63 10.90 13.17
C VAL A 189 -5.26 9.63 12.39
N TYR A 190 -6.26 8.90 11.86
CA TYR A 190 -5.99 7.77 10.98
C TYR A 190 -5.21 8.19 9.73
N LEU A 191 -5.60 9.28 9.06
CA LEU A 191 -4.87 9.80 7.89
C LEU A 191 -3.43 10.18 8.22
N ALA A 192 -3.17 10.74 9.39
CA ALA A 192 -1.82 11.04 9.86
C ALA A 192 -0.99 9.76 10.07
N MET A 193 -1.58 8.71 10.66
CA MET A 193 -0.93 7.41 10.84
C MET A 193 -0.52 6.74 9.52
N MET A 194 -1.26 6.97 8.44
CA MET A 194 -1.00 6.38 7.11
C MET A 194 -0.39 7.34 6.09
N ALA A 195 0.14 8.49 6.53
CA ALA A 195 0.71 9.50 5.64
C ALA A 195 1.86 8.97 4.74
N HIS A 196 2.55 7.91 5.17
CA HIS A 196 3.63 7.26 4.41
C HIS A 196 3.16 6.57 3.11
N GLN A 197 1.86 6.28 2.97
CA GLN A 197 1.34 5.46 1.86
C GLN A 197 1.13 6.25 0.56
N LEU A 198 0.99 7.57 0.64
CA LEU A 198 0.87 8.46 -0.51
C LEU A 198 1.82 9.67 -0.33
N PRO A 199 3.13 9.49 -0.59
CA PRO A 199 4.16 10.50 -0.33
C PRO A 199 4.20 11.57 -1.43
N TYR A 200 3.08 12.26 -1.61
CA TYR A 200 2.93 13.39 -2.51
C TYR A 200 2.54 14.64 -1.72
N PRO A 201 2.93 15.84 -2.16
CA PRO A 201 2.49 17.06 -1.52
C PRO A 201 0.97 17.22 -1.71
N PRO A 202 0.23 17.86 -0.77
CA PRO A 202 -1.23 17.99 -0.86
C PRO A 202 -1.73 18.60 -2.18
N SER A 203 -0.97 19.55 -2.73
CA SER A 203 -1.27 20.23 -3.99
C SER A 203 -0.90 19.44 -5.25
N ALA A 204 -0.19 18.31 -5.14
CA ALA A 204 0.11 17.48 -6.31
C ALA A 204 -1.17 16.92 -6.91
N THR A 205 -1.25 16.92 -8.24
CA THR A 205 -2.38 16.37 -8.98
C THR A 205 -2.04 14.98 -9.48
N ILE A 206 -2.88 13.98 -9.16
CA ILE A 206 -2.78 12.60 -9.65
C ILE A 206 -4.12 12.21 -10.26
N SER A 207 -4.09 11.77 -11.52
CA SER A 207 -5.31 11.44 -12.30
C SER A 207 -6.36 12.57 -12.28
N GLY A 208 -5.89 13.82 -12.42
CA GLY A 208 -6.76 15.00 -12.49
C GLY A 208 -7.26 15.52 -11.13
N LEU A 209 -6.85 14.93 -10.00
CA LEU A 209 -7.27 15.37 -8.67
C LEU A 209 -6.09 15.67 -7.74
N ALA A 210 -6.24 16.72 -6.94
CA ALA A 210 -5.27 17.06 -5.90
C ALA A 210 -5.21 15.94 -4.85
N VAL A 211 -4.02 15.67 -4.33
CA VAL A 211 -3.79 14.70 -3.25
C VAL A 211 -4.57 15.06 -1.99
N GLU A 212 -4.73 16.35 -1.70
CA GLU A 212 -5.61 16.82 -0.63
C GLU A 212 -7.06 16.35 -0.83
N THR A 213 -7.60 16.50 -2.05
CA THR A 213 -8.96 16.03 -2.37
C THR A 213 -9.10 14.51 -2.20
N TRP A 214 -8.08 13.73 -2.62
CA TRP A 214 -8.07 12.28 -2.37
C TRP A 214 -8.12 11.96 -0.87
N ARG A 215 -7.38 12.72 -0.05
CA ARG A 215 -7.35 12.55 1.41
C ARG A 215 -8.66 12.97 2.06
N ASP A 216 -9.30 14.05 1.62
CA ASP A 216 -10.58 14.52 2.16
C ASP A 216 -11.70 13.51 1.91
N ILE A 217 -11.72 12.93 0.70
CA ILE A 217 -12.64 11.85 0.35
C ILE A 217 -12.37 10.62 1.22
N LEU A 218 -11.12 10.23 1.40
CA LEU A 218 -10.76 9.12 2.29
C LEU A 218 -11.15 9.38 3.76
N ALA A 219 -10.93 10.60 4.27
CA ALA A 219 -11.38 11.01 5.61
C ALA A 219 -12.88 10.81 5.77
N TRP A 220 -13.66 11.21 4.76
CA TRP A 220 -15.10 11.02 4.76
C TRP A 220 -15.46 9.52 4.81
N LEU A 221 -14.80 8.68 4.02
CA LEU A 221 -15.06 7.24 3.98
C LEU A 221 -14.71 6.56 5.32
N ILE A 222 -13.60 6.94 5.95
CA ILE A 222 -13.20 6.45 7.28
C ILE A 222 -14.24 6.84 8.32
N ARG A 223 -14.70 8.09 8.31
CA ARG A 223 -15.78 8.55 9.19
C ARG A 223 -17.05 7.72 8.99
N TRP A 224 -17.45 7.47 7.74
CA TRP A 224 -18.62 6.66 7.45
C TRP A 224 -18.47 5.26 8.05
N ALA A 225 -17.35 4.57 7.80
CA ALA A 225 -17.12 3.24 8.33
C ALA A 225 -17.08 3.18 9.87
N LEU A 226 -16.46 4.18 10.51
CA LEU A 226 -16.41 4.30 11.96
C LEU A 226 -17.81 4.44 12.55
N ARG A 227 -18.64 5.32 11.96
CA ARG A 227 -20.03 5.53 12.41
C ARG A 227 -20.86 4.27 12.33
N GLU A 228 -20.80 3.56 11.21
CA GLU A 228 -21.52 2.29 11.03
C GLU A 228 -21.07 1.28 12.08
N ARG A 229 -19.76 1.09 12.23
CA ARG A 229 -19.19 0.17 13.22
C ARG A 229 -19.63 0.49 14.65
N ASP A 230 -19.57 1.77 15.02
CA ASP A 230 -19.84 2.23 16.36
C ASP A 230 -21.34 2.29 16.70
N SER A 231 -22.21 2.32 15.69
CA SER A 231 -23.66 2.24 15.86
C SER A 231 -24.14 0.85 16.28
N GLY A 232 -23.32 -0.19 16.08
CA GLY A 232 -23.69 -1.59 16.31
C GLY A 232 -24.72 -2.14 15.32
N VAL A 233 -25.13 -1.34 14.33
CA VAL A 233 -26.00 -1.79 13.23
C VAL A 233 -25.21 -2.71 12.31
N ALA A 234 -25.86 -3.75 11.80
CA ALA A 234 -25.25 -4.63 10.81
C ALA A 234 -24.81 -3.83 9.57
N LEU A 235 -23.60 -4.12 9.08
CA LEU A 235 -23.00 -3.46 7.93
C LEU A 235 -23.97 -3.43 6.74
N ALA A 236 -24.51 -2.25 6.44
CA ALA A 236 -25.58 -2.06 5.46
C ALA A 236 -25.04 -1.45 4.15
N PRO A 237 -25.32 -2.06 2.98
CA PRO A 237 -24.92 -1.51 1.69
C PRO A 237 -25.64 -0.20 1.36
N ARG A 238 -24.90 0.83 0.96
CA ARG A 238 -25.46 2.14 0.57
C ARG A 238 -25.44 2.31 -0.94
N SER A 239 -26.38 3.09 -1.49
CA SER A 239 -26.33 3.39 -2.92
C SER A 239 -25.11 4.26 -3.24
N MET A 240 -24.45 3.96 -4.35
CA MET A 240 -23.28 4.69 -4.82
C MET A 240 -23.61 6.18 -5.01
N GLN A 241 -24.79 6.50 -5.55
CA GLN A 241 -25.21 7.89 -5.73
C GLN A 241 -25.34 8.64 -4.40
N SER A 242 -25.95 8.03 -3.37
CA SER A 242 -26.06 8.66 -2.04
C SER A 242 -24.69 8.93 -1.42
N VAL A 243 -23.75 7.98 -1.57
CA VAL A 243 -22.37 8.16 -1.10
C VAL A 243 -21.68 9.32 -1.84
N ILE A 244 -21.83 9.38 -3.16
CA ILE A 244 -21.27 10.46 -3.98
C ILE A 244 -21.84 11.82 -3.58
N ASP A 245 -23.16 11.93 -3.43
CA ASP A 245 -23.84 13.20 -3.11
C ASP A 245 -23.40 13.73 -1.73
N GLU A 246 -23.25 12.84 -0.74
CA GLU A 246 -22.81 13.22 0.60
C GLU A 246 -21.33 13.60 0.65
N ILE A 247 -20.47 12.89 -0.07
CA ILE A 247 -19.05 13.26 -0.19
C ILE A 247 -18.94 14.60 -0.92
N SER A 248 -19.63 14.76 -2.06
CA SER A 248 -19.64 15.99 -2.86
C SER A 248 -20.04 17.20 -2.02
N SER A 249 -21.09 17.06 -1.22
CA SER A 249 -21.53 18.09 -0.27
C SER A 249 -20.50 18.39 0.81
N PHE A 250 -19.76 17.37 1.27
CA PHE A 250 -18.75 17.52 2.31
C PHE A 250 -17.46 18.17 1.83
N VAL A 251 -16.92 17.76 0.67
CA VAL A 251 -15.67 18.29 0.13
C VAL A 251 -15.86 19.51 -0.79
N ALA A 252 -17.12 19.88 -1.09
CA ALA A 252 -17.47 20.93 -2.04
C ALA A 252 -16.86 20.70 -3.44
N VAL A 253 -16.87 19.44 -3.91
CA VAL A 253 -16.36 19.02 -5.23
C VAL A 253 -17.52 18.46 -6.05
N GLU A 254 -17.47 18.66 -7.37
CA GLU A 254 -18.50 18.18 -8.29
C GLU A 254 -18.79 16.66 -8.13
N PRO A 255 -20.06 16.23 -8.13
CA PRO A 255 -20.42 14.81 -8.00
C PRO A 255 -19.74 13.88 -9.01
N GLY A 256 -19.56 14.31 -10.27
CA GLY A 256 -18.88 13.50 -11.29
C GLY A 256 -17.42 13.19 -10.93
N ILE A 257 -16.71 14.20 -10.40
CA ILE A 257 -15.34 14.06 -9.90
C ILE A 257 -15.29 13.12 -8.69
N VAL A 258 -16.21 13.29 -7.74
CA VAL A 258 -16.31 12.42 -6.56
C VAL A 258 -16.62 10.99 -6.98
N GLY A 259 -17.48 10.78 -7.97
CA GLY A 259 -17.78 9.46 -8.53
C GLY A 259 -16.55 8.75 -9.08
N HIS A 260 -15.69 9.47 -9.81
CA HIS A 260 -14.41 8.93 -10.25
C HIS A 260 -13.50 8.52 -9.08
N ALA A 261 -13.45 9.36 -8.04
CA ALA A 261 -12.62 9.10 -6.86
C ALA A 261 -13.12 7.91 -6.03
N VAL A 262 -14.44 7.85 -5.76
CA VAL A 262 -15.08 6.71 -5.09
C VAL A 262 -14.83 5.42 -5.86
N ALA A 263 -14.92 5.45 -7.20
CA ALA A 263 -14.60 4.28 -8.01
C ALA A 263 -13.14 3.83 -7.88
N ALA A 264 -12.19 4.75 -7.66
CA ALA A 264 -10.78 4.40 -7.45
C ALA A 264 -10.49 3.80 -6.07
N PHE A 265 -11.38 3.99 -5.09
CA PHE A 265 -11.34 3.33 -3.79
C PHE A 265 -12.16 2.03 -3.73
N THR A 266 -12.80 1.64 -4.84
CA THR A 266 -13.75 0.52 -4.88
C THR A 266 -13.17 -0.71 -5.56
N LEU A 267 -13.27 -1.85 -4.88
CA LEU A 267 -13.11 -3.17 -5.45
C LEU A 267 -14.44 -3.64 -6.06
N ASP A 268 -14.39 -4.15 -7.28
CA ASP A 268 -15.52 -4.72 -7.99
C ASP A 268 -15.08 -5.93 -8.83
N ARG A 269 -16.05 -6.55 -9.53
CA ARG A 269 -15.79 -7.73 -10.37
C ARG A 269 -14.76 -7.43 -11.50
N GLN A 270 -14.63 -6.19 -11.96
CA GLN A 270 -13.76 -5.83 -13.07
C GLN A 270 -12.30 -5.67 -12.63
N ASN A 271 -12.05 -5.20 -11.40
CA ASN A 271 -10.70 -4.97 -10.90
C ASN A 271 -10.23 -6.00 -9.85
N THR A 272 -11.09 -6.92 -9.41
CA THR A 272 -10.74 -7.85 -8.33
C THR A 272 -9.56 -8.77 -8.66
N ALA A 273 -9.50 -9.32 -9.87
CA ALA A 273 -8.38 -10.18 -10.28
C ALA A 273 -7.03 -9.45 -10.21
N TRP A 274 -7.00 -8.15 -10.50
CA TRP A 274 -5.79 -7.33 -10.39
C TRP A 274 -5.36 -7.12 -8.93
N HIS A 275 -6.33 -6.80 -8.06
CA HIS A 275 -6.05 -6.54 -6.66
C HIS A 275 -5.78 -7.83 -5.86
N ALA A 276 -6.28 -8.98 -6.31
CA ALA A 276 -6.04 -10.29 -5.72
C ALA A 276 -4.88 -11.07 -6.35
N ALA A 277 -4.24 -10.53 -7.40
CA ALA A 277 -3.15 -11.20 -8.13
C ALA A 277 -1.95 -11.58 -7.25
N LEU A 278 -1.72 -10.84 -6.16
CA LEU A 278 -0.67 -11.14 -5.19
C LEU A 278 -1.26 -11.35 -3.79
N PRO A 279 -0.87 -12.45 -3.12
CA PRO A 279 -1.09 -12.65 -1.70
C PRO A 279 -0.70 -11.44 -0.86
N GLY A 280 -1.60 -11.02 0.05
CA GLY A 280 -1.38 -9.87 0.93
C GLY A 280 -1.34 -8.52 0.21
N ALA A 281 -1.97 -8.36 -0.95
CA ALA A 281 -2.22 -7.03 -1.49
C ALA A 281 -3.04 -6.16 -0.50
N ALA A 282 -2.96 -4.84 -0.66
CA ALA A 282 -3.70 -3.90 0.18
C ALA A 282 -5.21 -4.20 0.17
N PRO A 283 -5.88 -4.30 1.35
CA PRO A 283 -7.32 -4.51 1.44
C PRO A 283 -8.11 -3.37 0.80
N PRO A 284 -9.29 -3.66 0.20
CA PRO A 284 -10.08 -2.66 -0.49
C PRO A 284 -10.84 -1.76 0.50
N PRO A 285 -10.79 -0.42 0.35
CA PRO A 285 -11.56 0.50 1.19
C PRO A 285 -13.08 0.35 1.03
N LEU A 286 -13.52 0.18 -0.21
CA LEU A 286 -14.91 -0.06 -0.57
C LEU A 286 -15.03 -1.34 -1.40
N VAL A 287 -16.14 -2.05 -1.25
CA VAL A 287 -16.50 -3.18 -2.11
C VAL A 287 -17.86 -2.89 -2.74
N ARG A 288 -17.94 -2.99 -4.07
CA ARG A 288 -19.20 -2.92 -4.79
C ARG A 288 -19.90 -4.27 -4.69
N ILE A 289 -21.16 -4.23 -4.27
CA ILE A 289 -22.06 -5.40 -4.33
C ILE A 289 -23.24 -5.08 -5.24
N GLY A 290 -23.55 -5.98 -6.18
CA GLY A 290 -24.54 -5.69 -7.22
C GLY A 290 -24.15 -4.50 -8.13
N SER A 291 -25.14 -3.87 -8.74
CA SER A 291 -24.93 -2.80 -9.73
C SER A 291 -24.53 -1.46 -9.10
N ASP A 292 -25.15 -1.10 -7.97
CA ASP A 292 -25.14 0.28 -7.46
C ASP A 292 -24.93 0.38 -5.95
N ARG A 293 -24.58 -0.70 -5.25
CA ARG A 293 -24.38 -0.67 -3.79
C ARG A 293 -22.91 -0.77 -3.41
N LEU A 294 -22.53 0.02 -2.41
CA LEU A 294 -21.18 0.06 -1.84
C LEU A 294 -21.23 -0.35 -0.37
N VAL A 295 -20.22 -1.10 0.04
CA VAL A 295 -20.00 -1.50 1.42
C VAL A 295 -18.60 -1.06 1.83
N PRO A 296 -18.43 -0.37 2.97
CA PRO A 296 -17.11 -0.04 3.48
C PRO A 296 -16.46 -1.25 4.15
N SER A 297 -15.16 -1.42 3.92
CA SER A 297 -14.32 -2.29 4.77
C SER A 297 -13.64 -1.42 5.81
N PHE A 298 -13.92 -1.65 7.09
CA PHE A 298 -13.21 -0.94 8.14
C PHE A 298 -11.71 -1.25 8.07
N HIS A 299 -11.34 -2.52 7.89
CA HIS A 299 -9.95 -2.94 7.73
C HIS A 299 -9.28 -2.26 6.54
N GLY A 300 -9.93 -2.24 5.37
CA GLY A 300 -9.44 -1.56 4.16
C GLY A 300 -9.22 -0.06 4.35
N LEU A 301 -10.14 0.61 5.06
CA LEU A 301 -10.10 2.04 5.30
C LEU A 301 -9.08 2.48 6.36
N THR A 302 -8.74 1.63 7.32
CA THR A 302 -7.87 2.01 8.45
C THR A 302 -6.49 1.35 8.44
N THR A 303 -6.16 0.59 7.39
CA THR A 303 -4.83 -0.03 7.26
C THR A 303 -4.08 0.53 6.07
N GLU A 304 -4.43 0.14 4.84
CA GLU A 304 -3.66 0.43 3.62
C GLU A 304 -4.49 1.05 2.47
N PRO A 305 -5.43 1.97 2.74
CA PRO A 305 -6.35 2.46 1.70
C PRO A 305 -5.64 3.23 0.57
N LEU A 306 -4.55 3.92 0.90
CA LEU A 306 -3.81 4.72 -0.07
C LEU A 306 -2.90 3.85 -0.95
N PHE A 307 -2.46 2.70 -0.43
CA PHE A 307 -1.81 1.69 -1.27
C PHE A 307 -2.80 1.03 -2.23
N PHE A 308 -4.02 0.72 -1.78
CA PHE A 308 -5.08 0.28 -2.69
C PHE A 308 -5.35 1.32 -3.79
N LEU A 309 -5.52 2.59 -3.40
CA LEU A 309 -5.72 3.71 -4.34
C LEU A 309 -4.60 3.78 -5.37
N THR A 310 -3.33 3.79 -4.94
CA THR A 310 -2.20 3.91 -5.88
C THR A 310 -2.14 2.74 -6.86
N ARG A 311 -2.49 1.52 -6.43
CA ARG A 311 -2.61 0.35 -7.31
C ARG A 311 -3.74 0.50 -8.34
N GLU A 312 -4.88 1.03 -7.92
CA GLU A 312 -6.03 1.25 -8.81
C GLU A 312 -5.77 2.38 -9.81
N LEU A 313 -5.17 3.50 -9.39
CA LEU A 313 -4.78 4.59 -10.28
C LEU A 313 -3.77 4.11 -11.34
N LYS A 314 -2.78 3.31 -10.93
CA LYS A 314 -1.81 2.64 -11.81
C LYS A 314 -2.46 1.69 -12.83
N ARG A 315 -3.55 1.01 -12.44
CA ARG A 315 -4.29 0.10 -13.32
C ARG A 315 -5.08 0.86 -14.37
N ARG A 316 -5.70 1.97 -13.98
CA ARG A 316 -6.54 2.81 -14.85
C ARG A 316 -5.71 3.60 -15.86
N ASP A 317 -4.64 4.23 -15.40
CA ASP A 317 -3.77 5.06 -16.24
C ASP A 317 -2.33 5.01 -15.71
N ALA A 318 -1.59 4.00 -16.17
CA ALA A 318 -0.19 3.84 -15.78
C ALA A 318 0.66 5.03 -16.25
N GLU A 319 0.39 5.58 -17.43
CA GLU A 319 1.18 6.67 -18.00
C GLU A 319 1.02 7.95 -17.19
N ALA A 320 -0.23 8.37 -16.92
CA ALA A 320 -0.48 9.55 -16.09
C ALA A 320 0.09 9.37 -14.68
N TYR A 321 -0.05 8.18 -14.09
CA TYR A 321 0.55 7.90 -12.79
C TYR A 321 2.08 8.06 -12.82
N HIS A 322 2.76 7.48 -13.81
CA HIS A 322 4.22 7.59 -13.93
C HIS A 322 4.68 9.02 -14.23
N ASN A 323 3.94 9.79 -15.02
CA ASN A 323 4.27 11.18 -15.34
C ASN A 323 4.22 12.10 -14.10
N THR A 324 3.42 11.74 -13.08
CA THR A 324 3.37 12.49 -11.81
C THR A 324 4.51 12.15 -10.83
N ALA A 325 5.36 11.16 -11.14
CA ALA A 325 6.42 10.71 -10.25
C ALA A 325 7.40 11.81 -9.83
N HIS A 326 7.68 12.78 -10.72
CA HIS A 326 8.56 13.92 -10.45
C HIS A 326 8.07 14.80 -9.28
N LEU A 327 6.75 14.82 -9.00
CA LEU A 327 6.19 15.56 -7.87
C LEU A 327 6.60 14.96 -6.52
N ARG A 328 6.89 13.65 -6.47
CA ARG A 328 7.43 13.00 -5.27
C ARG A 328 8.85 13.46 -4.98
N GLU A 329 9.68 13.60 -6.01
CA GLU A 329 11.04 14.14 -5.85
C GLU A 329 11.01 15.59 -5.33
N VAL A 330 10.01 16.38 -5.76
CA VAL A 330 9.82 17.74 -5.24
C VAL A 330 9.47 17.72 -3.76
N ALA A 331 8.48 16.93 -3.34
CA ALA A 331 8.11 16.82 -1.92
C ALA A 331 9.26 16.26 -1.08
N PHE A 332 9.94 15.21 -1.57
CA PHE A 332 11.13 14.66 -0.93
C PHE A 332 12.20 15.73 -0.69
N ARG A 333 12.51 16.56 -1.69
CA ARG A 333 13.46 17.67 -1.52
C ARG A 333 12.97 18.70 -0.50
N GLN A 334 11.68 19.07 -0.54
CA GLN A 334 11.10 20.03 0.40
C GLN A 334 11.23 19.54 1.84
N ASP A 335 10.83 18.29 2.11
CA ASP A 335 10.90 17.68 3.43
C ASP A 335 12.35 17.54 3.89
N LEU A 336 13.22 17.00 3.02
CA LEU A 336 14.64 16.85 3.33
C LEU A 336 15.29 18.18 3.67
N TYR A 337 15.09 19.21 2.85
CA TYR A 337 15.72 20.51 3.04
C TYR A 337 15.12 21.28 4.23
N GLY A 338 13.87 21.02 4.59
CA GLY A 338 13.27 21.52 5.83
C GLY A 338 14.02 21.06 7.08
N LEU A 339 14.65 19.89 7.06
CA LEU A 339 15.51 19.40 8.15
C LEU A 339 16.87 20.13 8.22
N PHE A 340 17.22 20.92 7.21
CA PHE A 340 18.51 21.60 7.04
C PHE A 340 18.34 23.11 6.74
N ASP A 341 17.37 23.77 7.40
CA ASP A 341 17.01 25.18 7.19
C ASP A 341 18.11 26.20 7.61
N HIS A 342 19.02 25.79 8.48
CA HIS A 342 20.08 26.64 8.98
C HIS A 342 21.08 27.01 7.87
N LYS A 343 21.54 28.27 7.83
CA LYS A 343 22.57 28.80 6.88
C LYS A 343 23.92 28.06 6.89
N ARG A 344 24.09 27.06 7.73
CA ARG A 344 25.26 26.17 7.76
C ARG A 344 25.20 25.18 6.61
N PHE A 345 24.00 24.81 6.18
CA PHE A 345 23.78 23.86 5.12
C PHE A 345 23.57 24.56 3.78
N VAL A 346 23.89 23.86 2.71
CA VAL A 346 23.66 24.27 1.32
C VAL A 346 22.99 23.12 0.61
N THR A 347 21.87 23.40 -0.06
CA THR A 347 21.08 22.39 -0.74
C THR A 347 21.11 22.63 -2.25
N SER A 348 20.94 21.57 -3.04
CA SER A 348 20.81 21.73 -4.50
C SER A 348 19.47 22.35 -4.88
N GLY A 349 19.44 23.14 -5.95
CA GLY A 349 18.20 23.71 -6.48
C GLY A 349 17.29 22.68 -7.18
N GLY A 350 17.76 21.45 -7.36
CA GLY A 350 17.06 20.36 -8.02
C GLY A 350 17.96 19.14 -8.19
N ARG A 351 17.57 18.24 -9.09
CA ARG A 351 18.37 17.07 -9.47
C ARG A 351 19.68 17.48 -10.13
N ILE A 352 20.74 16.71 -9.92
CA ILE A 352 22.06 16.93 -10.52
C ILE A 352 22.37 15.79 -11.50
N GLU A 353 22.41 16.10 -12.79
CA GLU A 353 22.77 15.13 -13.82
C GLU A 353 24.29 14.89 -13.84
N LEU A 354 24.70 13.63 -13.65
CA LEU A 354 26.08 13.19 -13.73
C LEU A 354 26.36 12.63 -15.13
N ARG A 355 27.13 13.36 -15.93
CA ARG A 355 27.48 12.97 -17.31
C ARG A 355 28.84 12.29 -17.38
N ARG A 356 28.99 11.35 -18.30
CA ARG A 356 30.28 10.77 -18.71
C ARG A 356 31.09 11.82 -19.49
N GLU A 357 32.38 11.59 -19.65
CA GLU A 357 33.26 12.40 -20.50
C GLU A 357 32.75 12.48 -21.95
N SER A 358 32.07 11.43 -22.43
CA SER A 358 31.42 11.41 -23.75
C SER A 358 30.14 12.27 -23.85
N GLY A 359 29.75 12.98 -22.79
CA GLY A 359 28.55 13.84 -22.75
C GLY A 359 27.24 13.12 -22.40
N ASN A 360 27.20 11.79 -22.52
CA ASN A 360 26.03 10.97 -22.18
C ASN A 360 25.79 10.96 -20.67
N ILE A 361 24.52 11.01 -20.24
CA ILE A 361 24.14 10.89 -18.83
C ILE A 361 24.56 9.49 -18.32
N ARG A 362 25.29 9.46 -17.20
CA ARG A 362 25.66 8.23 -16.49
C ARG A 362 24.59 7.86 -15.49
N THR A 363 24.19 8.83 -14.69
CA THR A 363 23.17 8.74 -13.63
C THR A 363 22.82 10.17 -13.21
N ASP A 364 21.82 10.34 -12.37
CA ASP A 364 21.49 11.56 -11.67
C ASP A 364 21.57 11.38 -10.15
N ILE A 365 21.50 12.52 -9.46
CA ILE A 365 21.33 12.66 -8.01
C ILE A 365 20.07 13.48 -7.77
N ASP A 366 19.13 12.95 -6.98
CA ASP A 366 17.85 13.62 -6.74
C ASP A 366 17.97 14.84 -5.81
N ALA A 367 18.83 14.76 -4.78
CA ALA A 367 19.07 15.84 -3.84
C ALA A 367 20.49 15.83 -3.25
N VAL A 368 21.01 17.03 -2.92
CA VAL A 368 22.29 17.18 -2.22
C VAL A 368 22.14 18.11 -1.02
N VAL A 369 22.83 17.78 0.08
CA VAL A 369 22.99 18.64 1.26
C VAL A 369 24.48 18.73 1.60
N PHE A 370 25.04 19.94 1.66
CA PHE A 370 26.42 20.20 2.05
C PHE A 370 26.48 20.94 3.39
N ASP A 371 27.26 20.42 4.33
CA ASP A 371 27.53 21.06 5.62
C ASP A 371 28.84 21.86 5.58
N ARG A 372 28.73 23.20 5.58
CA ARG A 372 29.87 24.13 5.57
C ARG A 372 30.82 23.95 6.76
N LYS A 373 30.35 23.47 7.92
CA LYS A 373 31.16 23.34 9.13
C LYS A 373 32.08 22.11 9.08
N SER A 374 31.57 20.99 8.59
CA SER A 374 32.32 19.72 8.56
C SER A 374 32.91 19.40 7.19
N GLY A 375 32.50 20.12 6.14
CA GLY A 375 32.83 19.80 4.75
C GLY A 375 32.18 18.49 4.28
N THR A 376 31.07 18.08 4.90
CA THR A 376 30.37 16.83 4.57
C THR A 376 29.34 17.07 3.47
N LEU A 377 29.32 16.20 2.46
CA LEU A 377 28.37 16.20 1.35
C LEU A 377 27.46 14.97 1.46
N GLY A 378 26.19 15.17 1.79
CA GLY A 378 25.15 14.16 1.68
C GLY A 378 24.57 14.14 0.26
N VAL A 379 24.53 12.98 -0.35
CA VAL A 379 23.97 12.74 -1.68
C VAL A 379 22.80 11.78 -1.53
N PHE A 380 21.63 12.14 -2.02
CA PHE A 380 20.40 11.41 -1.79
C PHE A 380 19.74 11.04 -3.10
N GLU A 381 19.38 9.77 -3.24
CA GLU A 381 18.52 9.25 -4.31
C GLU A 381 17.18 8.85 -3.71
N LEU A 382 16.09 9.18 -4.38
CA LEU A 382 14.76 8.71 -4.04
C LEU A 382 14.43 7.49 -4.90
N LYS A 383 14.22 6.35 -4.26
CA LYS A 383 13.60 5.19 -4.92
C LYS A 383 12.17 5.05 -4.44
N SER A 384 11.23 5.10 -5.38
CA SER A 384 9.84 4.81 -5.04
C SER A 384 9.73 3.35 -4.64
N GLN A 385 9.32 3.11 -3.40
CA GLN A 385 8.87 1.80 -2.97
C GLN A 385 7.53 1.51 -3.64
N ASP A 386 7.43 0.35 -4.30
CA ASP A 386 6.18 -0.17 -4.83
C ASP A 386 5.99 -1.59 -4.32
N PRO A 387 5.52 -1.75 -3.08
CA PRO A 387 5.46 -3.05 -2.40
C PRO A 387 4.53 -4.06 -3.07
N PHE A 388 3.75 -3.64 -4.07
CA PHE A 388 2.79 -4.48 -4.73
C PHE A 388 3.01 -4.46 -6.25
N ALA A 389 3.65 -5.50 -6.77
CA ALA A 389 3.62 -5.78 -8.19
C ALA A 389 2.21 -6.21 -8.66
N ARG A 390 2.04 -6.24 -9.98
CA ARG A 390 0.83 -6.70 -10.67
C ARG A 390 0.98 -8.17 -11.12
N SER A 391 2.20 -8.70 -11.09
CA SER A 391 2.55 -10.07 -11.48
C SER A 391 3.88 -10.50 -10.85
N THR A 392 4.18 -11.79 -10.91
CA THR A 392 5.50 -12.35 -10.52
C THR A 392 6.66 -11.82 -11.39
N ASP A 393 6.40 -11.55 -12.67
CA ASP A 393 7.38 -10.94 -13.57
C ASP A 393 7.69 -9.50 -13.17
N GLU A 394 6.69 -8.74 -12.75
CA GLU A 394 6.90 -7.40 -12.24
C GLU A 394 7.54 -7.42 -10.84
N LEU A 395 7.22 -8.38 -9.97
CA LEU A 395 7.97 -8.59 -8.72
C LEU A 395 9.46 -8.78 -9.03
N THR A 396 9.78 -9.53 -10.08
CA THR A 396 11.16 -9.74 -10.53
C THR A 396 11.81 -8.44 -11.03
N ARG A 397 11.07 -7.62 -11.79
CA ARG A 397 11.55 -6.29 -12.22
C ARG A 397 11.72 -5.32 -11.06
N GLN A 398 10.81 -5.30 -10.09
CA GLN A 398 10.89 -4.49 -8.88
C GLN A 398 12.10 -4.89 -8.02
N ARG A 399 12.36 -6.19 -7.87
CA ARG A 399 13.62 -6.70 -7.29
C ARG A 399 14.83 -6.14 -8.01
N ASP A 400 14.82 -6.17 -9.34
CA ASP A 400 15.92 -5.64 -10.13
C ASP A 400 16.06 -4.11 -10.01
N ASN A 401 14.96 -3.37 -9.80
CA ASN A 401 14.96 -1.93 -9.50
C ASN A 401 15.55 -1.60 -8.13
N VAL A 402 15.23 -2.37 -7.09
CA VAL A 402 15.89 -2.23 -5.77
C VAL A 402 17.37 -2.58 -5.86
N LEU A 403 17.74 -3.61 -6.63
CA LEU A 403 19.15 -3.91 -6.92
C LEU A 403 19.81 -2.82 -7.79
N TYR A 404 19.03 -2.10 -8.59
CA TYR A 404 19.50 -0.95 -9.39
C TYR A 404 19.91 0.23 -8.51
N ALA A 405 19.32 0.40 -7.32
CA ALA A 405 19.79 1.38 -6.33
C ALA A 405 21.30 1.25 -6.07
N ASN A 406 21.79 0.03 -5.85
CA ASN A 406 23.22 -0.22 -5.66
C ASN A 406 24.05 0.11 -6.91
N ARG A 407 23.49 -0.08 -8.12
CA ARG A 407 24.16 0.30 -9.37
C ARG A 407 24.22 1.81 -9.53
N GLN A 408 23.18 2.54 -9.14
CA GLN A 408 23.13 4.01 -9.15
C GLN A 408 24.12 4.59 -8.16
N ILE A 409 24.15 4.12 -6.90
CA ILE A 409 25.18 4.50 -5.92
C ILE A 409 26.57 4.23 -6.47
N SER A 410 26.80 3.03 -7.02
CA SER A 410 28.09 2.69 -7.63
C SER A 410 28.42 3.64 -8.79
N GLY A 411 27.41 4.02 -9.57
CA GLY A 411 27.50 5.02 -10.63
C GLY A 411 27.94 6.40 -10.14
N VAL A 412 27.35 6.88 -9.04
CA VAL A 412 27.68 8.15 -8.37
C VAL A 412 29.08 8.09 -7.77
N LEU A 413 29.42 7.03 -7.04
CA LEU A 413 30.74 6.84 -6.42
C LEU A 413 31.86 6.75 -7.46
N ASP A 414 31.63 6.03 -8.56
CA ASP A 414 32.56 5.98 -9.68
C ASP A 414 32.74 7.35 -10.34
N TRP A 415 31.66 8.12 -10.49
CA TRP A 415 31.72 9.47 -11.06
C TRP A 415 32.52 10.40 -10.15
N LEU A 416 32.24 10.36 -8.83
CA LEU A 416 32.96 11.08 -7.79
C LEU A 416 34.45 10.77 -7.79
N LYS A 417 34.84 9.50 -7.97
CA LYS A 417 36.23 9.08 -8.05
C LYS A 417 36.98 9.71 -9.23
N ARG A 418 36.30 9.99 -10.33
CA ARG A 418 36.89 10.55 -11.56
C ARG A 418 36.89 12.07 -11.58
N GLN A 419 35.78 12.68 -11.19
CA GLN A 419 35.53 14.13 -11.34
C GLN A 419 35.73 14.90 -10.02
N GLY A 420 35.78 14.20 -8.89
CA GLY A 420 35.93 14.78 -7.56
C GLY A 420 34.63 15.35 -6.99
N ALA A 421 34.49 15.29 -5.65
CA ALA A 421 33.30 15.79 -4.97
C ALA A 421 33.14 17.32 -5.05
N GLY A 422 34.23 18.06 -5.25
CA GLY A 422 34.17 19.52 -5.49
C GLY A 422 33.36 19.88 -6.73
N ALA A 423 33.35 19.02 -7.75
CA ALA A 423 32.57 19.23 -8.96
C ALA A 423 31.04 19.09 -8.71
N ILE A 424 30.63 18.30 -7.71
CA ILE A 424 29.23 18.28 -7.27
C ILE A 424 28.91 19.57 -6.53
N LEU A 425 29.76 19.96 -5.57
CA LEU A 425 29.54 21.19 -4.79
C LEU A 425 29.47 22.43 -5.70
N GLU A 426 30.25 22.48 -6.78
CA GLU A 426 30.19 23.57 -7.77
C GLU A 426 28.85 23.64 -8.51
N ARG A 427 28.20 22.49 -8.75
CA ARG A 427 26.85 22.41 -9.34
C ARG A 427 25.76 22.76 -8.34
N VAL A 428 25.99 22.52 -7.05
CA VAL A 428 25.10 22.89 -5.95
C VAL A 428 25.13 24.41 -5.73
N ASP A 429 26.33 24.95 -5.47
CA ASP A 429 26.56 26.38 -5.29
C ASP A 429 28.02 26.74 -5.57
N ARG A 430 28.26 27.45 -6.68
CA ARG A 430 29.59 27.86 -7.11
C ARG A 430 30.32 28.71 -6.06
N GLN A 431 29.59 29.54 -5.31
CA GLN A 431 30.22 30.42 -4.33
C GLN A 431 30.73 29.63 -3.13
N THR A 432 29.94 28.69 -2.62
CA THR A 432 30.36 27.77 -1.57
C THR A 432 31.53 26.91 -2.03
N ALA A 433 31.53 26.42 -3.28
CA ALA A 433 32.63 25.60 -3.82
C ALA A 433 33.99 26.31 -3.91
N LYS A 434 34.01 27.65 -4.03
CA LYS A 434 35.24 28.46 -4.00
C LYS A 434 35.84 28.57 -2.60
N THR A 435 34.98 28.62 -1.58
CA THR A 435 35.37 28.89 -0.19
C THR A 435 35.59 27.62 0.62
N PHE A 436 34.81 26.57 0.34
CA PHE A 436 34.78 25.34 1.12
C PHE A 436 35.22 24.14 0.27
N ARG A 437 35.76 23.13 0.95
CA ARG A 437 36.15 21.86 0.34
C ARG A 437 35.27 20.73 0.88
N VAL A 438 34.99 19.75 0.02
CA VAL A 438 34.33 18.52 0.44
C VAL A 438 35.38 17.60 1.05
N HIS A 439 35.17 17.20 2.30
CA HIS A 439 36.02 16.28 3.05
C HIS A 439 35.46 14.87 3.09
N LYS A 440 34.14 14.72 3.14
CA LYS A 440 33.44 13.43 3.21
C LYS A 440 32.20 13.44 2.33
N VAL A 441 31.88 12.30 1.74
CA VAL A 441 30.65 12.10 0.97
C VAL A 441 29.89 10.92 1.57
N TYR A 442 28.60 11.10 1.81
CA TYR A 442 27.69 10.05 2.28
C TYR A 442 26.55 9.88 1.27
N PRO A 443 26.45 8.73 0.60
CA PRO A 443 25.30 8.40 -0.23
C PRO A 443 24.16 7.83 0.64
N PHE A 444 22.94 8.24 0.33
CA PHE A 444 21.68 7.77 0.91
C PHE A 444 20.74 7.37 -0.22
N VAL A 445 20.06 6.23 -0.10
CA VAL A 445 19.05 5.74 -1.06
C VAL A 445 17.86 5.17 -0.32
#